data_AF-A0A7C6S6C4-F1
#
_entry.id   AF-A0A7C6S6C4-F1
#
_cell.length_a   1.000
_cell.length_b   1.000
_cell.length_c   1.000
_cell.angle_alpha   90.00
_cell.angle_beta   90.00
_cell.angle_gamma   90.00
#
_symmetry.space_group_name_H-M   'P 1'
#
loop_
_entity.id
_entity.type
_entity.pdbx_description
1 polymer ?
#
loop_
_entity_poly.entity_id
_entity_poly.type
_entity_poly.pdbx_seq_one_letter_code
_entity_poly.pdbx_strand_id
1 'polypeptide(L)'
;MINKKEILETIQMIESQHLDVRTITMAISLFDCIDSSPKSTAQKVYDKICRLAQNLVAVGNDISSDYGIPIVNKRISVTPISLIGANNLGYLEIAKALDKAAEDTGVD
;
A
#
# COMPACT_ATOMS: atom_id res chain seq x y z
N MET A 1 -5.71 -17.07 -18.13
CA MET A 1 -6.45 -15.93 -18.70
C MET A 1 -7.86 -16.06 -18.17
N ILE A 2 -8.36 -15.06 -17.45
CA ILE A 2 -9.67 -15.15 -16.78
C ILE A 2 -10.78 -15.20 -17.84
N ASN A 3 -11.66 -16.19 -17.76
CA ASN A 3 -12.78 -16.36 -18.69
C ASN A 3 -14.02 -15.61 -18.19
N LYS A 4 -14.87 -15.10 -19.10
CA LYS A 4 -16.15 -14.46 -18.76
C LYS A 4 -17.03 -15.32 -17.85
N LYS A 5 -16.98 -16.64 -18.00
CA LYS A 5 -17.71 -17.58 -17.14
C LYS A 5 -17.25 -17.49 -15.68
N GLU A 6 -15.93 -17.43 -15.44
CA GLU A 6 -15.35 -17.32 -14.08
C GLU A 6 -15.70 -15.97 -13.43
N ILE A 7 -15.75 -14.89 -14.23
CA ILE A 7 -16.18 -13.56 -13.75
C ILE A 7 -17.64 -13.61 -13.27
N LEU A 8 -18.54 -14.20 -14.07
CA LEU A 8 -19.96 -14.33 -13.72
C LEU A 8 -20.19 -15.22 -12.50
N GLU A 9 -19.46 -16.34 -12.39
CA GLU A 9 -19.48 -17.21 -11.21
C GLU A 9 -19.02 -16.46 -9.95
N THR A 10 -17.95 -15.64 -10.07
CA THR A 10 -17.44 -14.83 -8.95
C THR A 10 -18.48 -13.81 -8.47
N ILE A 11 -19.16 -13.12 -9.41
CA ILE A 11 -20.24 -12.17 -9.07
C ILE A 11 -21.36 -12.88 -8.32
N GLN A 12 -21.80 -14.06 -8.78
CA GLN A 12 -22.83 -14.85 -8.08
C GLN A 12 -22.40 -15.28 -6.68
N MET A 13 -21.13 -15.65 -6.48
CA MET A 13 -20.60 -16.01 -5.16
C MET A 13 -20.65 -14.82 -4.20
N ILE A 14 -20.26 -13.63 -4.68
CA ILE A 14 -20.28 -12.39 -3.89
C ILE A 14 -21.71 -12.07 -3.42
N GLU A 15 -22.69 -12.10 -4.33
CA GLU A 15 -24.09 -11.82 -4.01
C GLU A 15 -24.69 -12.82 -3.00
N SER A 16 -24.27 -14.09 -3.06
CA SER A 16 -24.85 -15.16 -2.24
C SER A 16 -24.16 -15.38 -0.89
N GLN A 17 -22.89 -14.97 -0.72
CA GLN A 17 -22.05 -15.44 0.41
C GLN A 17 -21.55 -14.37 1.40
N HIS A 18 -22.00 -13.10 1.35
CA HIS A 18 -21.62 -12.05 2.31
C HIS A 18 -20.09 -11.97 2.56
N LEU A 19 -19.30 -12.06 1.50
CA LEU A 19 -17.84 -12.08 1.57
C LEU A 19 -17.27 -10.71 1.94
N ASP A 20 -16.12 -10.69 2.62
CA ASP A 20 -15.33 -9.49 2.89
C ASP A 20 -13.88 -9.62 2.40
N VAL A 21 -13.27 -8.51 2.00
CA VAL A 21 -11.83 -8.45 1.72
C VAL A 21 -11.13 -7.94 2.98
N ARG A 22 -10.37 -8.82 3.62
CA ARG A 22 -9.65 -8.49 4.87
C ARG A 22 -8.61 -7.39 4.69
N THR A 23 -7.86 -7.41 3.60
CA THR A 23 -6.85 -6.38 3.33
C THR A 23 -6.55 -6.30 1.84
N ILE A 24 -6.31 -5.09 1.36
CA ILE A 24 -5.52 -4.86 0.14
C ILE A 24 -4.17 -4.30 0.56
N THR A 25 -3.11 -4.72 -0.12
CA THR A 25 -1.75 -4.30 0.21
C THR A 25 -1.02 -3.83 -1.04
N MET A 26 -0.50 -2.61 -1.01
CA MET A 26 0.43 -2.11 -2.03
C MET A 26 1.87 -2.37 -1.59
N ALA A 27 2.60 -3.17 -2.34
CA ALA A 27 4.02 -3.42 -2.11
C ALA A 27 4.88 -2.40 -2.87
N ILE A 28 5.72 -1.65 -2.16
CA ILE A 28 6.56 -0.59 -2.72
C ILE A 28 8.04 -0.92 -2.52
N SER A 29 8.78 -1.04 -3.64
CA SER A 29 10.24 -1.16 -3.60
C SER A 29 10.89 0.16 -3.19
N LEU A 30 11.87 0.14 -2.29
CA LEU A 30 12.58 1.33 -1.80
C LEU A 30 14.06 1.38 -2.22
N PHE A 31 14.54 0.46 -3.05
CA PHE A 31 15.97 0.39 -3.41
C PHE A 31 16.49 1.65 -4.14
N ASP A 32 15.62 2.33 -4.90
CA ASP A 32 15.92 3.61 -5.57
C ASP A 32 15.88 4.82 -4.62
N CYS A 33 15.44 4.63 -3.36
CA CYS A 33 15.44 5.67 -2.33
C CYS A 33 16.77 5.74 -1.56
N ILE A 34 17.69 4.78 -1.76
CA ILE A 34 18.99 4.76 -1.09
C ILE A 34 19.79 6.01 -1.49
N ASP A 35 20.36 6.67 -0.49
CA ASP A 35 21.15 7.89 -0.67
C ASP A 35 22.29 7.96 0.35
N SER A 36 23.16 8.93 0.14
CA SER A 36 24.33 9.28 0.94
C SER A 36 24.00 9.77 2.35
N SER A 37 22.84 10.41 2.57
CA SER A 37 22.45 10.93 3.89
C SER A 37 21.11 10.34 4.39
N PRO A 38 20.95 10.14 5.71
CA PRO A 38 19.70 9.67 6.32
C PRO A 38 18.48 10.49 5.90
N LYS A 39 18.64 11.82 5.91
CA LYS A 39 17.57 12.77 5.59
C LYS A 39 17.13 12.66 4.13
N SER A 40 18.07 12.52 3.20
CA SER A 40 17.75 12.37 1.77
C SER A 40 17.04 11.04 1.50
N THR A 41 17.51 9.94 2.10
CA THR A 41 16.85 8.64 2.00
C THR A 41 15.43 8.69 2.56
N ALA A 42 15.24 9.26 3.75
CA ALA A 42 13.92 9.40 4.36
C ALA A 42 12.95 10.23 3.51
N GLN A 43 13.42 11.34 2.94
CA GLN A 43 12.60 12.18 2.05
C GLN A 43 12.17 11.41 0.79
N LYS A 44 13.10 10.70 0.14
CA LYS A 44 12.79 9.88 -1.04
C LYS A 44 11.80 8.77 -0.74
N VAL A 45 11.91 8.13 0.43
CA VAL A 45 10.96 7.10 0.89
C VAL A 45 9.56 7.72 1.03
N TYR A 46 9.43 8.83 1.76
CA TYR A 46 8.17 9.53 1.93
C TYR A 46 7.54 9.93 0.58
N ASP A 47 8.30 10.64 -0.26
CA ASP A 47 7.82 11.14 -1.55
C ASP A 47 7.34 9.98 -2.45
N LYS A 48 8.08 8.87 -2.45
CA LYS A 48 7.72 7.70 -3.26
C LYS A 48 6.44 7.04 -2.77
N ILE A 49 6.29 6.85 -1.46
CA ILE A 49 5.09 6.24 -0.87
C ILE A 49 3.87 7.11 -1.15
N CYS A 50 3.92 8.40 -0.82
CA CYS A 50 2.81 9.32 -1.06
C CYS A 50 2.43 9.36 -2.55
N ARG A 51 3.39 9.46 -3.46
CA ARG A 51 3.12 9.49 -4.90
C ARG A 51 2.43 8.22 -5.42
N LEU A 52 2.81 7.05 -4.93
CA LEU A 52 2.27 5.78 -5.41
C LEU A 52 0.95 5.41 -4.72
N ALA A 53 0.81 5.72 -3.43
CA ALA A 53 -0.32 5.30 -2.62
C ALA A 53 -1.39 6.39 -2.39
N GLN A 54 -1.22 7.61 -2.91
CA GLN A 54 -2.19 8.72 -2.78
C GLN A 54 -3.65 8.34 -3.09
N ASN A 55 -3.87 7.40 -4.01
CA ASN A 55 -5.22 6.98 -4.43
C ASN A 55 -5.62 5.62 -3.87
N LEU A 56 -4.79 4.95 -3.07
CA LEU A 56 -5.02 3.57 -2.61
C LEU A 56 -6.32 3.45 -1.81
N VAL A 57 -6.54 4.37 -0.87
CA VAL A 57 -7.74 4.37 -0.02
C VAL A 57 -8.98 4.75 -0.82
N ALA A 58 -8.90 5.79 -1.64
CA ALA A 58 -10.01 6.26 -2.48
C ALA A 58 -10.48 5.15 -3.43
N VAL A 59 -9.57 4.57 -4.21
CA VAL A 59 -9.88 3.48 -5.14
C VAL A 59 -10.39 2.24 -4.40
N GLY A 60 -9.81 1.92 -3.23
CA GLY A 60 -10.31 0.82 -2.40
C GLY A 60 -11.76 1.03 -1.94
N ASN A 61 -12.14 2.28 -1.61
CA ASN A 61 -13.51 2.61 -1.23
C ASN A 61 -14.47 2.60 -2.42
N ASP A 62 -14.02 3.10 -3.59
CA ASP A 62 -14.81 3.06 -4.82
C ASP A 62 -15.13 1.60 -5.22
N ILE A 63 -14.13 0.71 -5.21
CA ILE A 63 -14.31 -0.73 -5.46
C ILE A 63 -15.28 -1.33 -4.42
N SER A 64 -15.13 -0.96 -3.15
CA SER A 64 -16.02 -1.45 -2.09
C SER A 64 -17.49 -1.05 -2.34
N SER A 65 -17.70 0.18 -2.81
CA SER A 65 -19.03 0.71 -3.18
C SER A 65 -19.60 0.03 -4.42
N ASP A 66 -18.79 -0.12 -5.47
CA ASP A 66 -19.25 -0.66 -6.76
C ASP A 66 -19.69 -2.12 -6.68
N TYR A 67 -18.99 -2.92 -5.85
CA TYR A 67 -19.27 -4.35 -5.71
C TYR A 67 -20.05 -4.72 -4.44
N GLY A 68 -20.32 -3.76 -3.56
CA GLY A 68 -20.99 -4.01 -2.28
C GLY A 68 -20.20 -4.93 -1.32
N ILE A 69 -18.88 -5.05 -1.52
CA ILE A 69 -17.99 -5.88 -0.69
C ILE A 69 -17.17 -4.98 0.22
N PRO A 70 -17.19 -5.16 1.54
CA PRO A 70 -16.35 -4.37 2.43
C PRO A 70 -14.87 -4.71 2.24
N ILE A 71 -14.04 -3.69 2.03
CA ILE A 71 -12.57 -3.79 2.10
C ILE A 71 -12.11 -3.22 3.44
N VAL A 72 -11.76 -4.12 4.37
CA VAL A 72 -11.55 -3.79 5.79
C VAL A 72 -10.28 -2.99 6.01
N ASN A 73 -9.16 -3.38 5.40
CA ASN A 73 -7.87 -2.70 5.57
C ASN A 73 -7.25 -2.32 4.21
N LYS A 74 -6.59 -1.17 4.15
CA LYS A 74 -5.70 -0.75 3.07
C LYS A 74 -4.31 -0.54 3.66
N ARG A 75 -3.33 -1.35 3.24
CA ARG A 75 -1.98 -1.36 3.82
C ARG A 75 -0.90 -1.13 2.79
N ILE A 76 0.26 -0.71 3.26
CA ILE A 76 1.48 -0.62 2.46
C ILE A 76 2.53 -1.54 3.07
N SER A 77 3.21 -2.30 2.21
CA SER A 77 4.41 -3.04 2.59
C SER A 77 5.60 -2.52 1.79
N VAL A 78 6.77 -2.55 2.41
CA VAL A 78 7.99 -1.97 1.84
C VAL A 78 9.17 -2.94 1.90
N THR A 79 10.20 -2.66 1.10
CA THR A 79 11.50 -3.33 1.22
C THR A 79 12.02 -3.25 2.66
N PRO A 80 12.60 -4.33 3.24
CA PRO A 80 13.13 -4.31 4.60
C PRO A 80 14.06 -3.11 4.87
N ILE A 81 13.71 -2.29 5.86
CA ILE A 81 14.40 -1.01 6.15
C ILE A 81 15.86 -1.20 6.57
N SER A 82 16.21 -2.37 7.10
CA SER A 82 17.60 -2.75 7.37
C SER A 82 18.49 -2.66 6.13
N LEU A 83 17.96 -2.97 4.94
CA LEU A 83 18.70 -2.87 3.68
C LEU A 83 18.79 -1.43 3.18
N ILE A 84 17.74 -0.62 3.42
CA ILE A 84 17.64 0.74 2.89
C ILE A 84 18.51 1.71 3.70
N GLY A 85 18.51 1.59 5.03
CA GLY A 85 19.33 2.43 5.91
C GLY A 85 20.77 1.95 6.08
N ALA A 86 21.15 0.79 5.53
CA ALA A 86 22.47 0.19 5.78
C ALA A 86 23.65 1.12 5.47
N ASN A 87 23.53 1.96 4.43
CA ASN A 87 24.59 2.85 3.98
C ASN A 87 24.84 4.04 4.94
N ASN A 88 23.81 4.50 5.67
CA ASN A 88 23.86 5.76 6.40
C ASN A 88 23.32 5.69 7.84
N LEU A 89 22.88 4.50 8.28
CA LEU A 89 22.29 4.23 9.60
C LEU A 89 21.04 5.07 9.92
N GLY A 90 20.38 5.63 8.90
CA GLY A 90 19.22 6.53 9.00
C GLY A 90 17.88 5.86 9.33
N TYR A 91 17.89 4.79 10.12
CA TYR A 91 16.70 3.96 10.36
C TYR A 91 15.58 4.72 11.06
N LEU A 92 15.91 5.65 11.97
CA LEU A 92 14.93 6.44 12.71
C LEU A 92 14.25 7.47 11.79
N GLU A 93 15.01 8.12 10.92
CA GLU A 93 14.49 9.07 9.93
C GLU A 93 13.57 8.37 8.95
N ILE A 94 13.96 7.17 8.48
CA ILE A 94 13.11 6.36 7.61
C ILE A 94 11.84 5.93 8.34
N ALA A 95 11.92 5.48 9.59
CA ALA A 95 10.73 5.11 10.37
C ALA A 95 9.74 6.27 10.50
N LYS A 96 10.22 7.48 10.82
CA LYS A 96 9.38 8.70 10.87
C LYS A 96 8.78 9.05 9.52
N ALA A 97 9.52 8.85 8.43
CA ALA A 97 9.03 9.07 7.08
C ALA A 97 7.93 8.07 6.69
N LEU A 98 8.05 6.80 7.10
CA LEU A 98 7.01 5.79 6.90
C LEU A 98 5.74 6.14 7.66
N ASP A 99 5.87 6.52 8.94
CA ASP A 99 4.74 6.89 9.80
C ASP A 99 3.98 8.07 9.21
N LYS A 100 4.71 9.14 8.85
CA LYS A 100 4.12 10.30 8.18
C LYS A 100 3.46 9.96 6.84
N ALA A 101 4.09 9.11 6.03
CA ALA A 101 3.52 8.70 4.76
C ALA A 101 2.24 7.87 4.94
N ALA A 102 2.16 7.05 6.00
CA ALA A 102 0.97 6.30 6.34
C ALA A 102 -0.19 7.25 6.73
N GLU A 103 0.09 8.23 7.60
CA GLU A 103 -0.87 9.27 7.98
C GLU A 103 -1.38 10.05 6.76
N ASP A 104 -0.47 10.54 5.90
CA ASP A 104 -0.82 11.37 4.75
C ASP A 104 -1.55 10.59 3.64
N THR A 105 -1.39 9.26 3.57
CA THR A 105 -2.10 8.41 2.58
C THR A 105 -3.37 7.76 3.14
N GLY A 106 -3.60 7.85 4.46
CA GLY A 106 -4.80 7.33 5.13
C GLY A 106 -4.86 5.80 5.22
N VAL A 107 -3.72 5.13 5.15
CA VAL A 107 -3.62 3.66 5.26
C VAL A 107 -3.58 3.21 6.71
N ASP A 108 -3.92 1.93 6.95
CA ASP A 108 -3.92 1.28 8.27
C ASP A 108 -2.55 0.74 8.69
#